data_AF-A0A945H8T7-F1
#
_entry.id   AF-A0A945H8T7-F1
#
_cell.length_a   1.000
_cell.length_b   1.000
_cell.length_c   1.000
_cell.angle_alpha   90.00
_cell.angle_beta   90.00
_cell.angle_gamma   90.00
#
_symmetry.space_group_name_H-M   'P 1'
#
loop_
_entity.id
_entity.type
_entity.pdbx_description
1 polymer ?
#
loop_
_entity_poly.entity_id
_entity_poly.type
_entity_poly.pdbx_seq_one_letter_code
_entity_poly.pdbx_strand_id
1 'polypeptide(L)'
;MMIQFLHRWLGALLLIGVIGLAFATARNGMLLPAMVLVGITAIQFGLGVATLMLRVPVVLGSLHQAVACLMVLVLVYLVYVSRSPGPRPEPAG
;
A
#
# COMPACT_ATOMS: atom_id res chain seq x y z
N MET A 1 -24.02 7.30 -3.46
CA MET A 1 -24.05 6.09 -2.59
C MET A 1 -23.26 4.92 -3.16
N MET A 2 -23.45 4.53 -4.43
CA MET A 2 -22.71 3.41 -5.04
C MET A 2 -21.18 3.55 -4.94
N ILE A 3 -20.65 4.75 -5.20
CA ILE A 3 -19.20 5.02 -5.19
C ILE A 3 -18.56 4.76 -3.82
N GLN A 4 -19.20 5.19 -2.72
CA GLN A 4 -18.67 4.97 -1.37
C GLN A 4 -18.65 3.49 -0.98
N PHE A 5 -19.67 2.74 -1.43
CA PHE A 5 -19.75 1.30 -1.21
C PHE A 5 -18.66 0.56 -2.00
N LEU A 6 -18.52 0.85 -3.29
CA LEU A 6 -17.48 0.28 -4.14
C LEU A 6 -16.08 0.60 -3.62
N HIS A 7 -15.84 1.85 -3.20
CA HIS A 7 -14.55 2.27 -2.66
C HIS A 7 -14.18 1.46 -1.40
N ARG A 8 -15.14 1.21 -0.51
CA ARG A 8 -14.92 0.40 0.70
C ARG A 8 -14.54 -1.04 0.37
N TRP A 9 -15.27 -1.68 -0.54
CA TRP A 9 -14.96 -3.05 -0.96
C TRP A 9 -13.63 -3.13 -1.71
N LEU A 10 -13.33 -2.14 -2.54
CA LEU A 10 -12.03 -2.03 -3.20
C LEU A 10 -10.90 -1.90 -2.17
N GLY A 11 -11.08 -1.07 -1.13
CA GLY A 11 -10.11 -0.94 -0.04
C GLY A 11 -9.86 -2.25 0.72
N ALA A 12 -10.93 -3.00 1.02
CA ALA A 12 -10.82 -4.31 1.65
C ALA A 12 -10.09 -5.33 0.76
N LEU A 13 -10.43 -5.37 -0.53
CA LEU A 13 -9.75 -6.23 -1.51
C LEU A 13 -8.26 -5.86 -1.65
N LEU A 14 -7.96 -4.56 -1.63
CA LEU A 14 -6.60 -4.05 -1.74
C LEU A 14 -5.77 -4.42 -0.51
N LEU A 15 -6.34 -4.34 0.70
CA LEU A 15 -5.68 -4.82 1.93
C LEU A 15 -5.35 -6.32 1.84
N ILE A 16 -6.29 -7.15 1.37
CA ILE A 16 -6.06 -8.58 1.16
C ILE A 16 -4.96 -8.80 0.12
N GLY A 17 -4.97 -8.04 -0.98
CA GLY A 17 -3.95 -8.09 -2.02
C GLY A 17 -2.55 -7.74 -1.50
N VAL A 18 -2.43 -6.71 -0.66
CA VAL A 18 -1.17 -6.30 -0.03
C VAL A 18 -0.65 -7.36 0.95
N ILE A 19 -1.55 -8.02 1.70
CA ILE A 19 -1.19 -9.17 2.54
C ILE A 19 -0.66 -10.32 1.67
N GLY A 20 -1.32 -10.63 0.55
CA GLY A 20 -0.86 -11.62 -0.42
C GLY A 20 0.51 -11.28 -1.01
N LEU A 21 0.74 -10.01 -1.34
CA LEU A 21 2.04 -9.51 -1.79
C LEU A 21 3.12 -9.74 -0.73
N ALA A 22 2.82 -9.45 0.55
CA ALA A 22 3.78 -9.65 1.63
C ALA A 22 4.21 -11.12 1.76
N PHE A 23 3.27 -12.06 1.63
CA PHE A 23 3.59 -13.50 1.58
C PHE A 23 4.45 -13.86 0.36
N ALA A 24 4.15 -13.31 -0.82
CA ALA A 24 4.92 -13.56 -2.03
C ALA A 24 6.36 -13.03 -1.94
N THR A 25 6.55 -11.87 -1.31
CA THR A 25 7.86 -11.23 -1.16
C THR A 25 8.66 -11.73 0.04
N ALA A 26 8.04 -12.48 0.95
CA ALA A 26 8.68 -13.00 2.17
C ALA A 26 9.94 -13.83 1.88
N ARG A 27 9.93 -14.60 0.79
CA ARG A 27 11.03 -15.48 0.38
C ARG A 27 12.21 -14.74 -0.27
N ASN A 28 12.03 -13.47 -0.65
CA ASN A 28 13.01 -12.67 -1.38
C ASN A 28 13.75 -11.66 -0.49
N GLY A 29 13.72 -11.84 0.84
CA GLY A 29 14.34 -10.89 1.80
C GLY A 29 13.59 -9.56 1.93
N MET A 30 12.41 -9.44 1.34
CA MET A 30 11.62 -8.20 1.28
C MET A 30 10.46 -8.19 2.29
N LEU A 31 10.50 -9.03 3.31
CA LEU A 31 9.43 -9.15 4.29
C LEU A 31 9.19 -7.85 5.06
N LEU A 32 10.25 -7.16 5.51
CA LEU A 32 10.12 -5.92 6.27
C LEU A 32 9.39 -4.80 5.49
N PRO A 33 9.83 -4.40 4.28
CA PRO A 33 9.11 -3.37 3.52
C PRO A 33 7.67 -3.79 3.17
N ALA A 34 7.42 -5.08 2.96
CA ALA A 34 6.08 -5.57 2.71
C ALA A 34 5.17 -5.52 3.95
N MET A 35 5.70 -5.84 5.13
CA MET A 35 4.98 -5.69 6.41
C MET A 35 4.66 -4.24 6.73
N VAL A 36 5.58 -3.31 6.42
CA VAL A 36 5.33 -1.87 6.52
C VAL A 36 4.18 -1.45 5.61
N LEU A 37 4.15 -1.94 4.37
CA LEU A 37 3.06 -1.67 3.44
C LEU A 37 1.72 -2.21 3.95
N VAL A 38 1.68 -3.42 4.53
CA VAL A 38 0.49 -3.99 5.18
C VAL A 38 0.00 -3.08 6.30
N GLY A 39 0.89 -2.67 7.20
CA GLY A 39 0.55 -1.80 8.33
C GLY A 39 -0.03 -0.46 7.89
N ILE A 40 0.60 0.21 6.93
CA ILE A 40 0.13 1.48 6.37
C ILE A 40 -1.23 1.30 5.68
N THR A 41 -1.42 0.22 4.92
CA THR A 41 -2.69 -0.08 4.24
C THR A 41 -3.81 -0.35 5.26
N ALA A 42 -3.52 -1.01 6.37
CA ALA A 42 -4.48 -1.24 7.45
C ALA A 42 -4.90 0.07 8.14
N ILE A 43 -3.94 0.96 8.44
CA ILE A 43 -4.22 2.30 8.97
C ILE A 43 -5.07 3.10 7.98
N GLN A 44 -4.69 3.07 6.70
CA GLN A 44 -5.43 3.74 5.62
C GLN A 44 -6.89 3.29 5.58
N PHE A 45 -7.14 1.97 5.59
CA PHE A 45 -8.48 1.42 5.59
C PHE A 45 -9.27 1.82 6.84
N GLY A 46 -8.64 1.75 8.02
CA GLY A 46 -9.24 2.18 9.28
C GLY A 46 -9.66 3.65 9.28
N LEU A 47 -8.79 4.54 8.77
CA LEU A 47 -9.12 5.96 8.58
C LEU A 47 -10.28 6.15 7.59
N GLY A 48 -10.33 5.37 6.51
CA GLY A 48 -11.42 5.38 5.55
C GLY A 48 -12.77 5.01 6.18
N VAL A 49 -12.79 4.00 7.05
CA VAL A 49 -13.99 3.64 7.83
C VAL A 49 -14.34 4.75 8.84
N ALA A 50 -13.35 5.27 9.56
CA ALA A 50 -13.54 6.30 10.58
C ALA A 50 -14.10 7.61 9.99
N THR A 51 -13.64 8.03 8.80
CA THR A 51 -14.21 9.21 8.12
C THR A 51 -15.70 9.06 7.86
N LEU A 52 -16.18 7.87 7.49
CA LEU A 52 -17.61 7.63 7.30
C LEU A 52 -18.37 7.62 8.63
N MET A 53 -17.85 6.94 9.65
CA MET A 53 -18.49 6.86 10.97
C MET A 53 -18.63 8.23 11.64
N LEU A 54 -17.65 9.12 11.43
CA LEU A 54 -17.59 10.44 12.05
C LEU A 54 -18.18 11.56 11.18
N ARG A 55 -18.92 11.24 10.11
CA ARG A 55 -19.58 12.22 9.21
C ARG A 55 -18.60 13.12 8.44
N VAL A 56 -17.53 12.52 7.93
CA VAL A 56 -16.53 13.12 7.02
C VAL A 56 -15.90 14.40 7.57
N PRO A 57 -15.29 14.38 8.78
CA PRO A 57 -14.60 15.54 9.31
C PRO A 57 -13.33 15.80 8.48
N VAL A 58 -13.10 17.08 8.15
CA VAL A 58 -12.01 17.51 7.25
C VAL A 58 -10.65 16.97 7.72
N VAL A 59 -10.37 17.02 9.02
CA VAL A 59 -9.10 16.56 9.60
C VAL A 59 -8.84 15.08 9.32
N LEU A 60 -9.82 14.19 9.55
CA LEU A 60 -9.64 12.77 9.22
C LEU A 60 -9.57 12.55 7.71
N GLY A 61 -10.32 13.32 6.92
CA GLY A 61 -10.26 13.26 5.46
C GLY A 61 -8.86 13.61 4.93
N SER A 62 -8.26 14.70 5.43
CA SER A 62 -6.89 15.11 5.09
C SER A 62 -5.86 14.10 5.56
N LEU A 63 -6.01 13.55 6.77
CA LEU A 63 -5.12 12.51 7.29
C LEU A 63 -5.20 11.23 6.44
N HIS A 64 -6.41 10.81 6.07
CA HIS A 64 -6.64 9.68 5.16
C HIS A 64 -5.97 9.92 3.81
N GLN A 65 -6.04 11.14 3.25
CA GLN A 65 -5.34 11.44 2.00
C GLN A 65 -3.82 11.42 2.15
N ALA A 66 -3.28 11.98 3.23
CA ALA A 66 -1.84 11.97 3.49
C ALA A 66 -1.29 10.54 3.65
N VAL A 67 -1.98 9.67 4.37
CA VAL A 67 -1.60 8.27 4.53
C VAL A 67 -1.72 7.50 3.20
N ALA A 68 -2.67 7.86 2.32
CA ALA A 68 -2.78 7.27 0.98
C ALA A 68 -1.54 7.59 0.13
N CYS A 69 -1.06 8.83 0.18
CA CYS A 69 0.18 9.23 -0.50
C CYS A 69 1.38 8.45 0.04
N LEU A 70 1.47 8.29 1.37
CA LEU A 70 2.52 7.49 2.01
C LEU A 70 2.44 6.01 1.58
N MET A 71 1.24 5.43 1.53
CA MET A 71 1.02 4.06 1.07
C MET A 71 1.57 3.85 -0.35
N VAL A 72 1.28 4.78 -1.27
CA VAL A 72 1.81 4.76 -2.64
C VAL A 72 3.33 4.88 -2.66
N LEU A 73 3.91 5.77 -1.84
CA LEU A 73 5.36 5.93 -1.75
C LEU A 73 6.05 4.64 -1.29
N VAL A 74 5.53 3.98 -0.26
CA VAL A 74 6.06 2.70 0.22
C VAL A 74 5.92 1.60 -0.82
N LEU A 75 4.79 1.54 -1.54
CA LEU A 75 4.62 0.59 -2.64
C LEU A 75 5.65 0.82 -3.75
N VAL A 76 5.85 2.07 -4.18
CA VAL A 76 6.86 2.42 -5.19
C VAL A 76 8.26 2.06 -4.72
N TYR A 77 8.60 2.33 -3.45
CA TYR A 77 9.87 1.94 -2.86
C TYR A 77 10.07 0.42 -2.88
N LEU A 78 9.04 -0.34 -2.50
CA LEU A 78 9.05 -1.81 -2.55
C LEU A 78 9.28 -2.30 -3.99
N VAL A 79 8.58 -1.73 -4.97
CA VAL A 79 8.79 -2.06 -6.38
C VAL A 79 10.22 -1.72 -6.83
N TYR A 80 10.73 -0.55 -6.44
CA TYR A 80 12.09 -0.11 -6.78
C TYR A 80 13.15 -1.07 -6.23
N VAL A 81 13.09 -1.43 -4.95
CA VAL A 81 14.06 -2.34 -4.33
C VAL A 81 13.89 -3.79 -4.80
N SER A 82 12.70 -4.18 -5.27
CA SER A 82 12.47 -5.51 -5.86
C SER A 82 13.09 -5.68 -7.25
N ARG A 83 13.41 -4.59 -7.95
CA ARG A 83 14.08 -4.65 -9.25
C ARG A 83 15.57 -4.88 -9.03
N SER A 84 16.03 -6.12 -9.22
CA SER A 84 17.46 -6.38 -9.38
C SER A 84 18.00 -5.59 -10.58
N PRO A 85 19.16 -4.90 -10.46
CA PRO A 85 19.84 -4.39 -11.64
C PRO A 85 20.15 -5.57 -12.56
N GLY A 86 19.69 -5.51 -13.81
CA GLY A 86 20.03 -6.51 -14.82
C GLY A 86 21.55 -6.63 -15.00
N PRO A 87 22.05 -7.76 -15.54
CA PRO A 87 23.49 -7.96 -15.73
C PRO A 87 24.08 -6.78 -16.50
N ARG A 88 25.14 -6.17 -15.95
CA ARG A 88 25.93 -5.18 -16.71
C ARG A 88 26.48 -5.90 -17.94
N PRO A 89 26.34 -5.36 -19.17
CA PRO A 89 27.00 -5.94 -20.32
C PRO A 89 28.50 -5.98 -20.04
N GLU A 90 29.10 -7.16 -20.13
CA GLU A 90 30.56 -7.27 -20.10
C GLU A 90 31.12 -6.51 -21.30
N PRO A 91 32.16 -5.68 -21.11
CA PRO A 91 32.80 -5.02 -22.23
C PRO A 91 33.38 -6.11 -23.15
N ALA A 92 32.93 -6.13 -24.40
CA ALA A 92 33.52 -6.97 -25.44
C ALA A 92 34.99 -6.54 -25.61
N GLY A 93 35.90 -7.37 -25.08
CA GLY A 93 37.34 -7.27 -25.30
C GLY A 93 37.74 -7.92 -26.61
#